data_AF-A0A014MDP0-F1
#
_entry.id   AF-A0A014MDP0-F1
#
_cell.length_a   1.000
_cell.length_b   1.000
_cell.length_c   1.000
_cell.angle_alpha   90.00
_cell.angle_beta   90.00
_cell.angle_gamma   90.00
#
_symmetry.space_group_name_H-M   'P 1'
#
loop_
_entity.id
_entity.type
_entity.pdbx_description
1 polymer ?
#
loop_
_entity_poly.entity_id
_entity_poly.type
_entity_poly.pdbx_seq_one_letter_code
_entity_poly.pdbx_strand_id
1 'polypeptide(L)'
;MSHVLRHSFASHFMMAGGNIVVLQRILGHSDIRVTMRYAHFAPDHLEEAVTNNPLARMARQNGDKMATQNPTGGNTVQQSEP
;
A
#
# COMPACT_ATOMS: atom_id res chain seq x y z
N MET A 1 -9.23 -7.20 36.75
CA MET A 1 -9.05 -5.80 36.30
C MET A 1 -7.92 -5.59 35.27
N SER A 2 -6.86 -6.42 35.19
CA SER A 2 -5.74 -6.18 34.24
C SER A 2 -6.03 -6.45 32.76
N HIS A 3 -7.19 -7.03 32.44
CA HIS A 3 -7.55 -7.37 31.05
C HIS A 3 -8.25 -6.23 30.31
N VAL A 4 -8.87 -5.29 31.00
CA VAL A 4 -9.72 -4.25 30.36
C VAL A 4 -8.89 -3.29 29.51
N LEU A 5 -7.79 -2.74 30.04
CA LEU A 5 -6.89 -1.87 29.27
C LEU A 5 -6.30 -2.57 28.05
N ARG A 6 -5.96 -3.86 28.19
CA ARG A 6 -5.45 -4.68 27.08
C ARG A 6 -6.50 -4.84 25.98
N HIS A 7 -7.76 -5.10 26.35
CA HIS A 7 -8.86 -5.19 25.40
C HIS A 7 -9.16 -3.84 24.75
N SER A 8 -9.21 -2.75 25.51
CA SER A 8 -9.44 -1.40 24.99
C SER A 8 -8.34 -0.95 24.02
N PHE A 9 -7.07 -1.21 24.36
CA PHE A 9 -5.93 -0.93 23.47
C PHE A 9 -6.02 -1.72 22.16
N ALA A 10 -6.28 -3.03 22.26
CA ALA A 10 -6.36 -3.91 21.09
C ALA A 10 -7.51 -3.51 20.15
N SER A 11 -8.68 -3.17 20.68
CA SER A 11 -9.81 -2.67 19.89
C SER A 11 -9.48 -1.35 19.20
N HIS A 12 -8.94 -0.37 19.93
CA HIS A 12 -8.55 0.93 19.33
C HIS A 12 -7.45 0.78 18.27
N PHE A 13 -6.47 -0.10 18.50
CA PHE A 13 -5.39 -0.34 17.54
C PHE A 13 -5.92 -0.93 16.23
N MET A 14 -6.83 -1.89 16.30
CA MET A 14 -7.45 -2.48 15.11
C MET A 14 -8.39 -1.50 14.40
N MET A 15 -9.17 -0.71 15.15
CA MET A 15 -10.03 0.34 14.60
C MET A 15 -9.24 1.43 13.84
N ALA A 16 -7.99 1.69 14.24
CA ALA A 16 -7.11 2.62 13.54
C ALA A 16 -6.48 2.04 12.25
N GLY A 17 -6.86 0.81 11.84
CA GLY A 17 -6.24 0.13 10.69
C GLY A 17 -4.94 -0.59 11.03
N GLY A 18 -4.73 -0.93 12.31
CA GLY A 18 -3.53 -1.61 12.77
C GLY A 18 -3.43 -3.06 12.27
N ASN A 19 -2.21 -3.54 12.05
CA ASN A 19 -1.96 -4.90 11.59
C ASN A 19 -2.11 -5.92 12.73
N ILE A 20 -2.93 -6.95 12.53
CA ILE A 20 -3.23 -7.97 13.55
C ILE A 20 -2.01 -8.79 14.01
N VAL A 21 -1.02 -9.01 13.15
CA VAL A 21 0.23 -9.72 13.47
C VAL A 21 1.12 -8.84 14.37
N VAL A 22 1.12 -7.53 14.13
CA VAL A 22 1.81 -6.56 14.98
C VAL A 22 1.15 -6.51 16.36
N LEU A 23 -0.19 -6.48 16.40
CA LEU A 23 -0.94 -6.53 17.65
C LEU A 23 -0.63 -7.80 18.46
N GLN A 24 -0.52 -8.97 17.80
CA GLN A 24 -0.13 -10.22 18.45
C GLN A 24 1.22 -10.09 19.18
N ARG A 25 2.21 -9.46 18.53
CA ARG A 25 3.56 -9.26 19.10
C ARG A 25 3.52 -8.28 20.27
N ILE A 26 2.78 -7.17 20.16
CA ILE A 26 2.63 -6.17 21.24
C ILE A 26 1.98 -6.81 22.48
N LEU A 27 1.01 -7.69 22.26
CA LEU A 27 0.32 -8.40 23.34
C LEU A 27 1.11 -9.60 23.87
N GLY A 28 2.13 -10.07 23.15
CA GLY A 28 2.91 -11.25 23.51
C GLY A 28 2.08 -12.55 23.44
N HIS A 29 1.10 -12.63 22.54
CA HIS A 29 0.31 -13.83 22.37
C HIS A 29 1.09 -14.88 21.56
N SER A 30 1.30 -16.06 22.14
CA SER A 30 1.93 -17.19 21.44
C SER A 30 1.08 -17.74 20.30
N ASP A 31 -0.25 -17.57 20.39
CA ASP A 31 -1.20 -18.03 19.38
C ASP A 31 -1.99 -16.85 18.79
N ILE A 32 -1.99 -16.75 17.46
CA ILE A 32 -2.75 -15.74 16.71
C ILE A 32 -4.25 -15.87 16.96
N ARG A 33 -4.77 -17.07 17.27
CA ARG A 33 -6.20 -17.33 17.53
C ARG A 33 -6.76 -16.47 18.67
N VAL A 34 -5.93 -16.13 19.66
CA VAL A 34 -6.33 -15.24 20.76
C VAL A 34 -6.49 -13.80 20.26
N THR A 35 -5.63 -13.37 19.35
CA THR A 35 -5.66 -12.02 18.73
C THR A 35 -6.72 -11.91 17.63
N MET A 36 -7.11 -13.02 16.99
CA MET A 36 -8.18 -13.05 15.97
C MET A 36 -9.52 -12.52 16.49
N ARG A 37 -9.75 -12.54 17.81
CA ARG A 37 -10.92 -11.90 18.42
C ARG A 37 -11.04 -10.42 18.05
N TYR A 38 -9.94 -9.72 17.75
CA TYR A 38 -9.98 -8.30 17.40
C TYR A 38 -9.99 -8.02 15.89
N ALA A 39 -9.93 -9.06 15.05
CA ALA A 39 -9.88 -8.90 13.58
C ALA A 39 -11.09 -8.13 13.04
N HIS A 40 -12.27 -8.31 13.64
CA HIS A 40 -13.52 -7.66 13.23
C HIS A 40 -13.55 -6.14 13.47
N PHE A 41 -12.58 -5.60 14.21
CA PHE A 41 -12.43 -4.15 14.38
C PHE A 41 -11.59 -3.52 13.27
N ALA A 42 -10.90 -4.31 12.44
CA ALA A 42 -10.16 -3.78 11.30
C ALA A 42 -11.16 -3.20 10.29
N PRO A 43 -10.97 -1.95 9.82
CA PRO A 43 -11.70 -1.46 8.66
C PRO A 43 -11.38 -2.33 7.44
N ASP A 44 -12.32 -2.47 6.50
CA ASP A 44 -12.13 -3.28 5.31
C ASP A 44 -10.95 -2.76 4.46
N HIS A 45 -9.75 -3.32 4.67
CA HIS A 45 -8.51 -3.02 3.91
C HIS A 45 -8.56 -3.50 2.44
N LEU A 46 -9.76 -3.80 1.91
CA LEU A 46 -9.94 -4.22 0.52
C LEU A 46 -9.41 -3.16 -0.45
N GLU A 47 -9.60 -1.87 -0.17
CA GLU A 47 -9.13 -0.79 -1.06
C GLU A 47 -7.60 -0.66 -1.08
N GLU A 48 -6.92 -0.87 0.05
CA GLU A 48 -5.46 -0.86 0.13
C GLU A 48 -4.83 -2.06 -0.57
N ALA A 49 -5.46 -3.24 -0.47
CA ALA A 49 -5.01 -4.45 -1.17
C ALA A 49 -5.13 -4.32 -2.69
N VAL A 50 -6.21 -3.69 -3.17
CA VAL A 50 -6.42 -3.39 -4.60
C VAL A 50 -5.42 -2.34 -5.09
N THR A 51 -5.16 -1.31 -4.29
CA THR A 51 -4.22 -0.22 -4.64
C THR A 51 -2.77 -0.69 -4.65
N ASN A 52 -2.36 -1.53 -3.69
CA ASN A 52 -0.99 -2.05 -3.58
C ASN A 52 -0.73 -3.27 -4.49
N ASN A 53 -1.66 -3.61 -5.38
CA ASN A 53 -1.47 -4.71 -6.32
C ASN A 53 -0.30 -4.38 -7.28
N PRO A 54 0.69 -5.27 -7.45
CA PRO A 54 1.82 -5.04 -8.35
C PRO A 54 1.38 -4.78 -9.79
N LEU A 55 0.22 -5.29 -10.22
CA LEU A 55 -0.36 -5.03 -11.54
C LEU A 55 -0.89 -3.59 -11.67
N ALA A 56 -1.48 -3.04 -10.60
CA ALA A 56 -1.91 -1.64 -10.57
C ALA A 56 -0.71 -0.67 -10.68
N ARG A 57 0.41 -1.03 -10.04
CA ARG A 57 1.68 -0.30 -10.15
C ARG A 57 2.27 -0.36 -11.55
N MET A 58 2.20 -1.51 -12.22
CA MET A 58 2.67 -1.68 -13.60
C MET A 58 1.81 -0.89 -14.60
N ALA A 59 0.48 -0.86 -14.41
CA ALA A 59 -0.43 -0.08 -15.26
C ALA A 59 -0.08 1.42 -15.25
N ARG A 60 0.36 1.97 -14.11
CA ARG A 60 0.83 3.38 -14.03
C ARG A 60 2.17 3.61 -14.71
N GLN A 61 3.11 2.67 -14.63
CA GLN A 61 4.43 2.82 -15.27
C GLN A 61 4.38 2.79 -16.80
N ASN A 62 3.39 2.13 -17.39
CA ASN A 62 3.26 2.04 -18.85
C ASN A 62 2.68 3.31 -19.49
N GLY A 63 1.93 4.13 -18.74
CA GLY A 63 1.38 5.40 -19.23
C GLY A 63 2.41 6.54 -19.33
N ASP A 64 3.44 6.53 -18.48
CA ASP A 64 4.43 7.61 -18.38
C ASP A 64 5.53 7.53 -19.46
N LYS A 65 5.73 6.34 -20.05
CA LYS A 65 6.74 6.11 -21.09
C LYS A 65 6.32 6.58 -22.49
N MET A 66 5.06 6.96 -22.70
CA MET A 66 4.57 7.40 -24.02
C MET A 66 4.69 8.92 -24.24
N ALA A 67 5.02 9.72 -23.21
CA ALA A 67 5.03 11.19 -23.31
C ALA A 67 6.39 11.84 -23.63
N THR A 68 7.51 11.09 -23.64
CA THR A 68 8.87 11.69 -23.75
C THR A 68 9.64 11.37 -25.03
N GLN A 69 9.05 10.65 -25.98
CA GLN A 69 9.66 10.43 -27.29
C GLN A 69 8.98 11.29 -28.36
N ASN A 70 9.22 12.59 -28.30
CA ASN A 70 9.14 13.43 -29.48
C ASN A 70 10.38 14.32 -29.55
N PRO A 71 11.47 13.88 -30.20
CA PRO A 71 12.53 14.80 -30.56
C PRO A 71 12.07 15.60 -31.79
N THR A 72 11.24 16.62 -31.57
CA THR A 72 11.13 17.74 -32.50
C THR A 72 12.39 18.59 -32.33
N GLY A 73 13.40 18.32 -33.14
CA GLY A 73 14.65 19.07 -33.18
C GLY A 73 15.22 19.02 -34.58
N GLY A 74 15.09 20.13 -35.31
CA GLY A 74 15.25 20.22 -36.75
C GLY A 74 16.60 19.75 -37.28
N ASN A 75 16.56 19.06 -38.42
CA ASN A 75 17.73 18.85 -39.26
C ASN A 75 17.41 19.26 -40.69
N THR A 76 17.84 20.46 -41.09
CA THR A 76 18.08 20.80 -42.49
C THR A 76 19.23 21.80 -42.51
N VAL A 77 20.45 21.26 -42.45
CA VAL A 77 21.64 21.97 -42.93
C VAL A 77 22.19 21.18 -44.11
N GLN A 78 22.60 21.94 -45.12
CA GLN A 78 23.43 21.61 -46.29
C GLN A 78 22.77 20.95 -47.50
N GLN A 79 22.73 21.72 -48.59
CA GLN A 79 23.66 21.62 -49.74
C GLN A 79 23.43 22.85 -50.67
N SER A 80 24.40 23.78 -50.87
CA SER A 80 25.43 23.82 -51.94
C SER A 80 24.82 23.54 -53.33
N GLU A 81 24.86 24.35 -54.39
CA GLU A 81 25.78 25.37 -54.97
C GLU A 81 25.08 25.83 -56.29
N PRO A 82 25.69 26.59 -57.24
CA PRO A 82 26.73 27.61 -57.18
C PRO A 82 26.22 29.03 -57.54
#